data_AF-A0A6N7S685-F1
#
_entry.id   AF-A0A6N7S685-F1
#
_cell.length_a   1.000
_cell.length_b   1.000
_cell.length_c   1.000
_cell.angle_alpha   90.00
_cell.angle_beta   90.00
_cell.angle_gamma   90.00
#
_symmetry.space_group_name_H-M   'P 1'
#
loop_
_entity.id
_entity.type
_entity.pdbx_description
1 polymer ?
#
loop_
_entity_poly.entity_id
_entity_poly.type
_entity_poly.pdbx_seq_one_letter_code
_entity_poly.pdbx_strand_id
1 'polypeptide(L)' 'MIMALTIPVCFWFGWYAFTNPEKVWKFQHFLSVKDGTPTAFSLFMIKAGAIIIFLVGIFILFMYIDIILSMTIFK' A
#
# COMPACT_ATOMS: atom_id res chain seq x y z
N MET A 1 -19.15 -1.07 -3.21
CA MET A 1 -18.78 -0.93 -1.77
C MET A 1 -17.47 -1.64 -1.43
N ILE A 2 -17.33 -2.96 -1.60
CA ILE A 2 -16.08 -3.69 -1.26
C ILE A 2 -14.85 -3.12 -2.00
N MET A 3 -14.97 -2.77 -3.28
CA MET A 3 -13.88 -2.14 -4.03
C MET A 3 -13.51 -0.73 -3.56
N ALA A 4 -14.39 0.00 -2.87
CA ALA A 4 -14.01 1.30 -2.30
C ALA A 4 -13.16 1.13 -1.03
N LEU A 5 -13.26 -0.02 -0.35
CA LEU A 5 -12.43 -0.35 0.82
C LEU A 5 -10.97 -0.61 0.44
N THR A 6 -10.66 -0.86 -0.84
CA THR A 6 -9.27 -1.01 -1.28
C THR A 6 -8.51 0.31 -1.22
N ILE A 7 -9.20 1.45 -1.36
CA ILE A 7 -8.60 2.79 -1.30
C ILE A 7 -7.88 3.01 0.05
N PRO A 8 -8.55 2.93 1.21
CA PRO A 8 -7.88 3.10 2.49
C PRO A 8 -6.82 2.02 2.76
N VAL A 9 -7.00 0.80 2.24
CA VAL A 9 -5.98 -0.27 2.35
C VAL A 9 -4.72 0.08 1.58
N CYS A 10 -4.83 0.61 0.36
CA CYS A 10 -3.69 1.07 -0.43
C CYS A 10 -2.92 2.17 0.30
N PHE A 11 -3.61 3.18 0.84
CA PHE A 11 -2.94 4.26 1.58
C PHE A 11 -2.31 3.77 2.89
N TRP A 12 -3.03 2.94 3.65
CA TRP A 12 -2.51 2.40 4.92
C TRP A 12 -1.30 1.49 4.70
N PHE A 13 -1.40 0.52 3.79
CA PHE A 13 -0.32 -0.42 3.52
C PHE A 13 0.84 0.25 2.79
N GLY A 14 0.58 1.15 1.84
CA GLY A 14 1.61 1.96 1.18
C GLY A 14 2.41 2.78 2.19
N TRP A 15 1.72 3.46 3.12
CA TRP A 15 2.39 4.22 4.19
C TRP A 15 3.21 3.31 5.10
N TYR A 16 2.63 2.19 5.52
CA TYR A 16 3.31 1.23 6.38
C TYR A 16 4.57 0.67 5.71
N ALA A 17 4.48 0.26 4.45
CA ALA A 17 5.60 -0.30 3.71
C ALA A 17 6.72 0.72 3.46
N PHE A 18 6.37 1.98 3.21
CA PHE A 18 7.36 3.03 3.02
C PHE A 18 8.13 3.37 4.31
N THR A 19 7.41 3.43 5.45
CA THR A 19 7.98 3.78 6.75
C THR A 19 8.66 2.61 7.47
N ASN A 20 8.20 1.38 7.23
CA ASN A 20 8.69 0.16 7.88
C ASN A 20 9.17 -0.90 6.86
N PRO A 21 10.07 -0.56 5.92
CA PRO A 21 10.45 -1.47 4.83
C PRO A 21 11.15 -2.75 5.33
N GLU A 22 11.90 -2.67 6.45
CA GLU A 22 12.54 -3.83 7.06
C GLU A 22 11.53 -4.84 7.62
N LYS A 23 10.42 -4.35 8.21
CA LYS A 23 9.37 -5.23 8.73
C LYS A 23 8.63 -5.92 7.59
N VAL A 24 8.35 -5.18 6.51
CA VAL A 24 7.77 -5.75 5.29
C VAL A 24 8.70 -6.79 4.68
N TRP A 25 10.00 -6.51 4.60
CA TRP A 25 10.97 -7.47 4.11
C TRP A 25 10.98 -8.75 4.95
N LYS A 26 11.01 -8.62 6.28
CA LYS A 26 10.96 -9.76 7.21
C LYS A 26 9.68 -10.58 7.02
N PHE A 27 8.54 -9.91 6.86
CA PHE A 27 7.28 -10.57 6.57
C PHE A 27 7.28 -11.28 5.21
N GLN A 28 7.92 -10.72 4.18
CA GLN A 28 8.03 -11.37 2.88
C GLN A 28 8.94 -12.61 2.90
N HIS A 29 9.95 -12.61 3.78
CA HIS A 29 11.00 -13.62 3.80
C HIS A 29 10.94 -14.56 5.00
N PHE A 30 9.84 -14.52 5.78
CA PHE A 30 9.71 -15.25 7.04
C PHE A 30 9.86 -16.78 6.92
N LEU A 31 9.59 -17.35 5.74
CA LEU A 31 9.75 -18.78 5.45
C LEU A 31 10.98 -19.11 4.60
N SER A 32 11.61 -18.11 3.99
CA SER A 32 12.67 -18.34 3.00
C SER A 32 14.07 -18.05 3.52
N VAL A 33 14.21 -17.26 4.59
CA VAL A 33 15.52 -16.90 5.15
C VAL A 33 15.45 -16.90 6.67
N LYS A 34 16.28 -17.72 7.31
CA LYS A 34 16.48 -17.70 8.77
C LYS A 34 17.59 -16.69 9.09
N ASP A 35 17.30 -15.70 9.92
CA ASP A 35 18.22 -14.64 10.36
C ASP A 35 18.82 -13.76 9.25
N GLY A 36 18.18 -13.72 8.07
CA GLY A 36 18.59 -12.86 6.98
C GLY A 36 18.36 -11.37 7.27
N THR A 37 19.20 -10.52 6.70
CA THR A 37 19.05 -9.06 6.75
C THR A 37 18.72 -8.50 5.35
N PRO A 38 17.84 -7.49 5.26
CA PRO A 38 17.53 -6.86 3.99
C PRO A 38 18.74 -6.13 3.43
N THR A 39 18.98 -6.26 2.13
CA THR A 39 19.96 -5.43 1.41
C THR A 39 19.41 -4.03 1.18
N ALA A 40 20.28 -3.04 0.99
CA ALA A 40 19.86 -1.67 0.63
C ALA A 40 18.97 -1.64 -0.62
N PHE A 41 19.27 -2.48 -1.62
CA PHE A 41 18.46 -2.63 -2.82
C PHE A 41 17.06 -3.16 -2.51
N SER A 42 16.94 -4.18 -1.65
CA SER A 42 15.63 -4.72 -1.26
C SER A 42 14.76 -3.68 -0.53
N LEU A 43 15.35 -2.89 0.37
CA LEU A 43 14.65 -1.79 1.05
C LEU A 43 14.22 -0.70 0.08
N PHE A 44 15.07 -0.35 -0.90
CA PHE A 44 14.72 0.57 -1.97
C PHE A 44 13.52 0.06 -2.79
N MET A 45 13.54 -1.21 -3.19
CA MET A 45 12.45 -1.82 -3.97
C MET A 45 11.13 -1.84 -3.19
N ILE A 46 11.17 -2.11 -1.88
CA ILE A 46 9.97 -2.05 -1.03
C ILE A 46 9.41 -0.63 -0.97
N LYS A 47 10.26 0.39 -0.79
CA LYS A 47 9.83 1.80 -0.78
C LYS A 47 9.28 2.23 -2.15
N ALA A 48 9.92 1.83 -3.25
CA ALA A 48 9.42 2.11 -4.59
C ALA A 48 8.05 1.43 -4.84
N GLY A 49 7.90 0.17 -4.41
CA GLY A 49 6.63 -0.54 -4.45
C GLY A 49 5.53 0.15 -3.63
N ALA A 50 5.88 0.68 -2.46
CA ALA A 50 4.96 1.46 -1.64
C ALA A 50 4.44 2.72 -2.36
N ILE A 51 5.31 3.43 -3.09
CA ILE A 51 4.92 4.58 -3.93
C ILE A 51 3.94 4.13 -5.04
N ILE A 52 4.22 3.00 -5.69
CA ILE A 52 3.31 2.45 -6.72
C ILE A 52 1.94 2.13 -6.11
N ILE A 53 1.89 1.55 -4.90
CA ILE A 53 0.63 1.27 -4.19
C ILE A 53 -0.14 2.55 -3.89
N PHE A 54 0.55 3.64 -3.53
CA PHE A 54 -0.10 4.95 -3.37
C PHE A 54 -0.72 5.45 -4.69
N LEU A 55 0.02 5.35 -5.80
CA LEU A 55 -0.49 5.76 -7.12
C LEU A 55 -1.71 4.93 -7.54
N VAL A 56 -1.72 3.63 -7.25
CA VAL A 56 -2.89 2.77 -7.45
C VAL A 56 -4.07 3.22 -6.59
N GLY A 57 -3.84 3.54 -5.32
CA GLY A 57 -4.88 4.08 -4.43
C GLY A 57 -5.49 5.39 -4.95
N ILE A 58 -4.65 6.30 -5.46
CA ILE A 58 -5.08 7.56 -6.09
C ILE A 58 -5.89 7.27 -7.36
N PHE A 59 -5.41 6.38 -8.23
CA PHE A 59 -6.10 6.01 -9.45
C PHE A 59 -7.49 5.42 -9.17
N ILE A 60 -7.60 4.49 -8.23
CA ILE A 60 -8.88 3.91 -7.80
C ILE A 60 -9.77 5.01 -7.21
N LEU A 61 -9.24 5.92 -6.38
CA LEU A 61 -10.02 7.03 -5.83
C LEU A 61 -10.67 7.88 -6.94
N PHE A 62 -9.91 8.23 -7.99
CA PHE A 62 -10.46 8.97 -9.13
C PHE A 62 -11.57 8.22 -9.86
N MET A 63 -11.47 6.90 -10.02
CA MET A 63 -12.51 6.09 -10.67
C MET A 63 -13.83 6.06 -9.89
N TYR A 64 -13.78 6.19 -8.56
CA TYR A 64 -14.96 6.09 -7.69
C TYR A 64 -15.40 7.43 -7.10
N ILE A 65 -14.80 8.55 -7.50
CA ILE A 65 -15.01 9.84 -6.85
C ILE A 65 -16.46 10.31 -6.94
N ASP A 66 -17.12 10.15 -8.09
CA ASP A 66 -18.53 10.54 -8.27
C ASP A 66 -19.47 9.72 -7.37
N ILE A 67 -19.19 8.42 -7.22
CA ILE A 67 -19.95 7.52 -6.34
C ILE A 67 -19.74 7.91 -4.87
N ILE A 68 -18.50 8.20 -4.47
CA ILE A 68 -18.19 8.64 -3.11
C ILE A 68 -18.89 9.97 -2.80
N LEU A 69 -18.80 10.95 -3.70
CA LEU A 69 -19.42 12.26 -3.53
C LEU A 69 -20.95 12.15 -3.47
N SER A 70 -21.57 11.34 -4.33
CA SER A 70 -23.02 11.13 -4.30
C SER A 70 -23.51 10.50 -2.99
N MET A 71 -22.74 9.58 -2.39
CA MET A 71 -23.10 8.95 -1.11
C MET A 71 -22.82 9.84 0.12
N THR A 72 -21.98 10.87 -0.01
CA THR A 72 -21.50 11.70 1.12
C THR A 72 -22.12 13.09 1.14
N ILE A 73 -22.41 13.68 -0.03
CA ILE A 73 -22.89 15.07 -0.17
C ILE A 73 -24.41 15.16 -0.31
N PHE A 74 -25.08 14.12 -0.85
CA PHE A 74 -26.54 14.10 -1.01
C PHE A 74 -27.26 13.29 0.08
N LYS A 75 -26.65 13.22 1.27
CA LYS A 75 -27.31 12.74 2.48
C LYS A 75 -27.87 13.89 3.29
#